data_AF-A0A9E4HZM2-F1
#
_entry.id   AF-A0A9E4HZM2-F1
#
_cell.length_a   1.000
_cell.length_b   1.000
_cell.length_c   1.000
_cell.angle_alpha   90.00
_cell.angle_beta   90.00
_cell.angle_gamma   90.00
#
_symmetry.space_group_name_H-M   'P 1'
#
loop_
_entity.id
_entity.type
_entity.pdbx_description
1 polymer ?
#
loop_
_entity_poly.entity_id
_entity_poly.type
_entity_poly.pdbx_seq_one_letter_code
_entity_poly.pdbx_strand_id
1 'polypeptide(L)' 'LGLAIEGEAKLDAMLRWTDQPLVKFAEWGLVVLFALHMMLGLRVMLLEWAPWSGGLRLGWVVAGGTIALITGFIFIAGVM' A
#
# COMPACT_ATOMS: atom_id res chain seq x y z
N LEU A 1 -30.14 10.38 -17.61
CA LEU A 1 -30.73 10.05 -16.29
C LEU A 1 -30.57 8.57 -15.93
N GLY A 2 -30.83 7.60 -16.83
CA GLY A 2 -30.65 6.16 -16.54
C GLY A 2 -29.23 5.74 -16.11
N LEU A 3 -28.17 6.30 -16.71
CA LEU A 3 -26.77 6.02 -16.31
C LEU A 3 -26.44 6.45 -14.87
N ALA A 4 -27.10 7.49 -14.35
CA ALA A 4 -26.88 7.95 -12.98
C ALA A 4 -27.48 6.96 -11.95
N ILE A 5 -28.65 6.38 -12.28
CA ILE A 5 -29.34 5.39 -11.44
C ILE A 5 -28.66 4.02 -11.50
N GLU A 6 -28.22 3.56 -12.67
CA GLU A 6 -27.43 2.32 -12.78
C GLU A 6 -26.04 2.45 -12.13
N GLY A 7 -25.44 3.64 -12.21
CA GLY A 7 -24.15 3.92 -11.57
C GLY A 7 -24.23 3.83 -10.04
N GLU A 8 -25.29 4.38 -9.44
CA GLU A 8 -25.56 4.29 -8.00
C GLU A 8 -25.70 2.83 -7.55
N ALA A 9 -26.53 2.05 -8.25
CA ALA A 9 -26.74 0.64 -7.90
C ALA A 9 -25.47 -0.21 -8.00
N LYS A 10 -24.62 0.06 -9.01
CA LYS A 10 -23.32 -0.62 -9.18
C LYS A 10 -22.32 -0.21 -8.10
N LEU A 11 -22.29 1.07 -7.73
CA LEU A 11 -21.45 1.57 -6.65
C LEU A 11 -21.84 0.96 -5.31
N ASP A 12 -23.14 0.93 -5.00
CA ASP A 12 -23.65 0.35 -3.74
C ASP A 12 -23.32 -1.16 -3.64
N ALA A 13 -23.45 -1.89 -4.74
CA ALA A 13 -23.04 -3.30 -4.79
C ALA A 13 -21.52 -3.48 -4.56
N MET A 14 -20.70 -2.59 -5.12
CA MET A 14 -19.25 -2.61 -4.94
C MET A 14 -18.84 -2.26 -3.50
N LEU A 15 -19.47 -1.24 -2.90
CA LEU A 15 -19.26 -0.87 -1.49
C LEU A 15 -19.62 -2.02 -0.56
N ARG A 16 -20.75 -2.70 -0.78
CA ARG A 16 -21.13 -3.89 0.01
C ARG A 16 -20.15 -5.05 -0.15
N TRP A 17 -19.48 -5.15 -1.30
CA TRP A 17 -18.46 -6.18 -1.53
C TRP A 17 -17.15 -5.83 -0.84
N THR A 18 -16.67 -4.59 -0.94
CA THR A 18 -15.44 -4.14 -0.26
C THR A 18 -15.58 -4.03 1.25
N ASP A 19 -16.81 -3.91 1.76
CA ASP A 19 -17.05 -3.91 3.21
C ASP A 19 -16.91 -5.29 3.86
N GLN A 20 -16.77 -6.35 3.07
CA GLN A 20 -16.52 -7.69 3.59
C GLN A 20 -15.14 -7.74 4.30
N PRO A 21 -15.05 -8.30 5.52
CA PRO A 21 -13.80 -8.34 6.30
C PRO A 21 -12.62 -8.98 5.55
N LEU A 22 -12.90 -10.00 4.73
CA LEU A 22 -11.88 -10.67 3.93
C LEU A 22 -11.33 -9.77 2.81
N VAL A 23 -12.18 -8.95 2.20
CA VAL A 23 -11.77 -8.01 1.14
C VAL A 23 -10.94 -6.88 1.75
N LYS A 24 -11.34 -6.32 2.90
CA LYS A 24 -10.56 -5.35 3.68
C LYS A 24 -9.16 -5.87 4.02
N PHE A 25 -9.06 -7.14 4.45
CA PHE A 25 -7.77 -7.77 4.74
C PHE A 25 -6.91 -7.93 3.49
N ALA A 26 -7.52 -8.29 2.35
CA ALA A 26 -6.82 -8.38 1.07
C ALA A 26 -6.33 -7.00 0.61
N GLU A 27 -7.16 -5.96 0.72
CA GLU A 27 -6.78 -4.57 0.42
C GLU A 27 -5.60 -4.12 1.29
N TRP A 28 -5.66 -4.37 2.60
CA TRP A 28 -4.57 -4.09 3.52
C TRP A 28 -3.28 -4.82 3.11
N GLY A 29 -3.38 -6.11 2.80
CA GLY A 29 -2.24 -6.90 2.31
C GLY A 29 -1.65 -6.34 1.02
N LEU A 30 -2.48 -5.95 0.06
CA LEU A 30 -2.05 -5.33 -1.19
C LEU A 30 -1.31 -4.01 -0.95
N VAL A 31 -1.81 -3.15 -0.06
CA VAL A 31 -1.17 -1.88 0.30
C VAL A 31 0.19 -2.10 0.95
N VAL A 32 0.28 -3.03 1.92
CA VAL A 32 1.54 -3.35 2.60
C VAL A 32 2.57 -3.93 1.62
N LEU A 33 2.16 -4.89 0.79
CA LEU A 33 3.04 -5.52 -0.20
C LEU A 33 3.50 -4.53 -1.27
N PHE A 34 2.62 -3.64 -1.74
CA PHE A 34 2.96 -2.58 -2.69
C PHE A 34 3.94 -1.58 -2.09
N ALA A 35 3.68 -1.10 -0.87
CA ALA A 35 4.58 -0.19 -0.17
C ALA A 35 5.96 -0.82 0.05
N LEU A 36 6.00 -2.10 0.45
CA LEU A 36 7.23 -2.86 0.60
C LEU A 36 7.97 -2.98 -0.74
N HIS A 37 7.28 -3.38 -1.81
CA HIS A 37 7.85 -3.48 -3.16
C HIS A 37 8.45 -2.15 -3.61
N MET A 38 7.73 -1.05 -3.41
CA MET A 38 8.19 0.28 -3.78
C MET A 38 9.46 0.68 -3.02
N MET A 39 9.52 0.42 -1.71
CA MET A 39 10.71 0.73 -0.90
C MET A 39 11.91 -0.15 -1.28
N LEU A 40 11.68 -1.42 -1.64
CA LEU A 40 12.74 -2.31 -2.13
C LEU A 40 13.31 -1.84 -3.47
N GLY A 41 12.44 -1.42 -4.41
CA GLY A 41 12.86 -0.85 -5.69
C GLY A 41 13.63 0.47 -5.52
N LEU A 42 13.09 1.38 -4.71
CA LEU A 42 13.73 2.66 -4.42
C LEU A 42 15.11 2.49 -3.76
N ARG A 43 15.26 1.51 -2.87
CA ARG A 43 16.55 1.17 -2.25
C ARG A 43 17.58 0.80 -3.31
N VAL A 44 17.23 -0.02 -4.29
CA VAL A 44 18.18 -0.43 -5.36
C VAL A 44 18.58 0.79 -6.17
N MET A 45 17.61 1.60 -6.61
CA MET A 45 17.88 2.82 -7.39
C MET A 45 18.82 3.79 -6.63
N LEU A 46 18.55 4.06 -5.36
CA LEU A 46 19.37 4.95 -4.54
C LEU A 46 20.80 4.42 -4.35
N LEU A 47 20.96 3.12 -4.14
CA LEU A 47 22.28 2.50 -3.98
C LEU A 47 23.10 2.53 -5.27
N GLU A 48 22.45 2.43 -6.43
CA GLU A 48 23.12 2.47 -7.73
C GLU A 48 23.44 3.90 -8.20
N TRP A 49 22.60 4.89 -7.89
CA TRP A 49 22.76 6.26 -8.41
C TRP A 49 23.55 7.21 -7.51
N ALA A 50 23.65 6.98 -6.20
CA ALA A 50 24.35 7.91 -5.32
C ALA A 50 25.85 7.57 -5.16
N PRO A 51 26.73 8.56 -4.95
CA PRO A 51 28.16 8.35 -4.69
C PRO A 51 28.38 7.99 -3.21
N TRP A 52 27.99 6.79 -2.78
CA TRP A 52 28.06 6.37 -1.37
C TRP A 52 29.51 6.07 -0.92
N SER A 53 29.99 6.76 0.10
CA SER A 53 31.26 6.49 0.79
C SER A 53 31.05 6.05 2.25
N GLY A 54 30.45 4.87 2.47
CA GLY A 54 30.28 4.35 3.83
C GLY A 54 29.36 3.14 3.92
N GLY A 55 29.78 2.12 4.65
CA GLY A 55 28.98 0.92 4.90
C GLY A 55 27.95 1.10 6.02
N LEU A 56 26.68 0.79 5.74
CA LEU A 56 25.88 -0.29 6.36
C LEU A 56 24.49 -0.21 5.71
N ARG A 57 24.22 -1.10 4.75
CA ARG A 57 23.02 -1.09 3.89
C ARG A 57 21.75 -1.60 4.59
N LEU A 58 21.87 -2.02 5.84
CA LEU A 58 20.78 -2.58 6.66
C LEU A 58 19.78 -1.50 7.09
N GLY A 59 20.24 -0.27 7.38
CA GLY A 59 19.37 0.84 7.77
C GLY A 59 18.27 1.14 6.74
N TRP A 60 18.60 1.03 5.45
CA TRP A 60 17.63 1.20 4.36
C TRP A 60 16.57 0.12 4.29
N VAL A 61 16.92 -1.12 4.66
CA VAL A 61 15.94 -2.23 4.71
C VAL A 61 14.98 -2.02 5.87
N VAL A 62 15.51 -1.65 7.05
CA VAL A 62 14.69 -1.36 8.23
C VAL A 62 13.78 -0.17 7.97
N ALA A 63 14.31 0.95 7.45
CA ALA A 63 13.52 2.12 7.11
C ALA A 63 12.40 1.81 6.11
N GLY A 64 12.72 1.06 5.04
CA GLY A 64 11.73 0.64 4.04
C GLY A 64 10.63 -0.25 4.63
N GLY A 65 10.99 -1.21 5.47
CA GLY A 65 10.03 -2.06 6.18
C GLY A 65 9.14 -1.27 7.15
N THR A 66 9.72 -0.35 7.92
CA THR A 66 8.97 0.51 8.84
C THR A 66 7.98 1.40 8.08
N ILE A 67 8.39 2.00 6.95
CA ILE A 67 7.49 2.81 6.11
C ILE A 67 6.33 1.96 5.56
N ALA A 68 6.61 0.72 5.11
CA ALA A 68 5.58 -0.18 4.61
C ALA A 68 4.54 -0.53 5.71
N LEU A 69 5.01 -0.82 6.92
CA LEU A 69 4.14 -1.11 8.07
C LEU A 69 3.32 0.10 8.53
N ILE A 70 3.94 1.29 8.60
CA ILE A 70 3.23 2.53 8.94
C ILE A 70 2.14 2.82 7.91
N THR A 71 2.45 2.67 6.62
CA THR A 71 1.47 2.86 5.54
C THR A 71 0.30 1.89 5.68
N GLY A 72 0.57 0.61 5.93
CA GLY A 72 -0.46 -0.39 6.18
C GLY A 72 -1.30 -0.09 7.41
N PHE A 73 -0.69 0.39 8.49
CA PHE A 73 -1.39 0.79 9.71
C PHE A 73 -2.30 2.00 9.47
N ILE A 74 -1.82 3.05 8.79
CA ILE A 74 -2.62 4.22 8.43
C ILE A 74 -3.81 3.80 7.55
N PHE A 75 -3.58 2.92 6.58
CA PHE A 75 -4.64 2.42 5.70
C PHE A 75 -5.72 1.70 6.50
N ILE A 76 -5.35 0.73 7.34
CA ILE A 76 -6.34 -0.06 8.08
C ILE A 76 -7.07 0.79 9.14
N ALA A 77 -6.40 1.76 9.75
CA ALA A 77 -7.00 2.68 10.71
C ALA A 77 -7.98 3.69 10.09
N GLY A 78 -7.85 3.99 8.79
CA GLY A 78 -8.80 4.83 8.06
C GLY A 78 -9.95 4.05 7.40
N VAL A 79 -9.83 2.72 7.32
CA VAL A 79 -10.75 1.82 6.62
C VAL A 79 -11.61 0.99 7.58
N MET A 80 -11.15 0.74 8.80
CA MET A 80 -11.93 0.20 9.93
C MET A 80 -12.51 1.33 10.78
#